data_AF-A0A8S9QEQ1-F1
#
_entry.id   AF-A0A8S9QEQ1-F1
#
_cell.length_a   1.000
_cell.length_b   1.000
_cell.length_c   1.000
_cell.angle_alpha   90.00
_cell.angle_beta   90.00
_cell.angle_gamma   90.00
#
_symmetry.space_group_name_H-M   'P 1'
#
loop_
_entity.id
_entity.type
_entity.pdbx_description
1 polymer ?
#
loop_
_entity_poly.entity_id
_entity_poly.type
_entity_poly.pdbx_seq_one_letter_code
_entity_poly.pdbx_strand_id
1 'polypeptide(L)'
;MQVVPLLLKNSPNLETLVIKGLVHQVTDKCGDACVCIAKKKKKMEEKEKVCCLSTCQVKVLNISGYGGTGRERKQMRHFLGNLKCLETVKVGLVAENHHEDNSVNNHYQRITNALTKLPRVSSNCQIHFF
;
A
#
# COMPACT_ATOMS: atom_id res chain seq x y z
N MET A 1 2.77 -14.82 9.54
CA MET A 1 3.09 -15.51 8.27
C MET A 1 3.40 -14.46 7.22
N GLN A 2 4.37 -14.68 6.34
CA GLN A 2 4.62 -13.81 5.17
C GLN A 2 3.61 -14.16 4.06
N VAL A 3 2.35 -13.76 4.21
CA VAL A 3 1.31 -14.15 3.24
C VAL A 3 1.49 -13.41 1.92
N VAL A 4 1.64 -12.07 1.96
CA VAL A 4 1.73 -11.25 0.74
C VAL A 4 3.01 -11.51 -0.07
N PRO A 5 4.24 -11.51 0.50
CA PRO A 5 5.43 -11.81 -0.30
C PRO A 5 5.41 -13.19 -0.95
N LEU A 6 4.90 -14.20 -0.25
CA LEU A 6 4.83 -15.57 -0.76
C LEU A 6 3.79 -15.67 -1.89
N LEU A 7 2.62 -15.06 -1.71
CA LEU A 7 1.57 -14.98 -2.73
C LEU A 7 2.09 -14.36 -4.03
N LEU A 8 2.78 -13.21 -3.93
CA LEU A 8 3.31 -12.51 -5.10
C LEU A 8 4.39 -13.30 -5.83
N LYS A 9 5.25 -14.03 -5.10
CA LYS A 9 6.29 -14.87 -5.72
C LYS A 9 5.72 -16.10 -6.41
N ASN A 10 4.69 -16.70 -5.84
CA ASN A 10 4.10 -17.93 -6.37
C ASN A 10 3.00 -17.66 -7.41
N SER A 11 2.61 -16.40 -7.62
CA SER A 11 1.53 -16.01 -8.53
C SER A 11 2.04 -15.02 -9.59
N PRO A 12 2.84 -15.46 -10.57
CA PRO A 12 3.47 -14.56 -11.54
C PRO A 12 2.45 -13.81 -12.43
N ASN A 13 1.24 -14.36 -12.58
CA ASN A 13 0.15 -13.77 -13.37
C ASN A 13 -0.85 -12.97 -12.52
N LEU A 14 -0.56 -12.72 -11.24
CA LEU A 14 -1.48 -11.95 -10.39
C LEU A 14 -1.49 -10.48 -10.81
N GLU A 15 -2.56 -10.07 -11.49
CA GLU A 15 -2.73 -8.68 -11.93
C GLU A 15 -3.50 -7.82 -10.92
N THR A 16 -4.33 -8.41 -10.06
CA THR A 16 -5.13 -7.68 -9.08
C THR A 16 -4.80 -8.14 -7.66
N LEU A 17 -4.40 -7.20 -6.80
CA LEU A 17 -4.19 -7.42 -5.38
C LEU A 17 -5.27 -6.69 -4.58
N VAL A 18 -6.04 -7.42 -3.80
CA VAL A 18 -7.09 -6.87 -2.93
C VAL A 18 -6.67 -6.99 -1.47
N ILE A 19 -6.72 -5.88 -0.74
CA ILE A 19 -6.33 -5.78 0.67
C ILE A 19 -7.45 -5.09 1.45
N LYS A 20 -7.88 -5.71 2.54
CA LYS A 20 -8.83 -5.11 3.49
C LYS A 20 -8.07 -4.61 4.71
N GLY A 21 -7.99 -3.28 4.85
CA GLY A 21 -7.17 -2.58 5.84
C GLY A 21 -5.67 -2.76 5.56
N LEU A 22 -4.89 -1.69 5.72
CA LEU A 22 -3.42 -1.79 5.53
C LEU A 22 -2.69 -2.10 6.84
N VAL A 23 -3.23 -1.69 7.99
CA VAL A 23 -2.61 -1.96 9.29
C VAL A 23 -2.85 -3.41 9.67
N HIS A 24 -1.78 -4.17 9.85
CA HIS A 24 -1.84 -5.54 10.33
C HIS A 24 -1.01 -5.70 11.62
N GLN A 25 -1.23 -6.80 12.34
CA GLN A 25 -0.39 -7.15 13.49
C GLN A 25 1.06 -7.30 13.03
N VAL A 26 1.92 -6.41 13.52
CA VAL A 26 3.34 -6.41 13.17
C VAL A 26 3.97 -7.65 13.77
N THR A 27 4.53 -8.49 12.91
CA THR A 27 5.31 -9.66 13.30
C THR A 27 6.69 -9.57 12.65
N ASP A 28 7.63 -10.41 13.02
CA ASP A 28 8.87 -10.61 12.27
C ASP A 28 8.63 -11.23 10.87
N LYS A 29 7.40 -11.70 10.60
CA LYS A 29 6.98 -12.40 9.39
C LYS A 29 6.30 -11.48 8.35
N CYS A 30 6.57 -10.18 8.34
CA CYS A 30 5.97 -9.29 7.33
C CYS A 30 6.72 -9.32 5.98
N GLY A 31 8.00 -9.72 5.99
CA GLY A 31 8.83 -9.77 4.79
C GLY A 31 9.13 -8.38 4.20
N ASP A 32 9.46 -8.33 2.91
CA ASP A 32 9.81 -7.11 2.17
C ASP A 32 8.59 -6.38 1.56
N ALA A 33 7.40 -6.98 1.61
CA ALA A 33 6.15 -6.34 1.18
C ALA A 33 5.60 -5.30 2.19
N CYS A 34 6.11 -5.26 3.43
CA CYS A 34 5.69 -4.31 4.46
C CYS A 34 6.86 -3.52 5.04
N VAL A 35 6.64 -2.22 5.29
CA VAL A 35 7.61 -1.30 5.94
C VAL A 35 7.56 -1.30 7.46
N CYS A 36 6.75 -2.18 8.06
CA CYS A 36 6.50 -2.23 9.50
C CYS A 36 7.71 -2.71 10.33
N ILE A 37 8.60 -3.50 9.73
CA ILE A 37 9.87 -3.86 10.35
C ILE A 37 10.91 -2.84 9.85
N ALA A 38 11.12 -1.77 10.61
CA ALA A 38 12.23 -0.86 10.35
C ALA A 38 13.53 -1.68 10.34
N LYS A 39 14.25 -1.65 9.22
CA LYS A 39 15.49 -2.41 9.00
C LYS A 39 16.48 -2.16 10.14
N LYS A 40 16.52 -3.02 11.16
CA LYS A 40 17.66 -3.12 12.10
C LYS A 40 18.91 -3.76 11.45
N LYS A 41 18.86 -4.07 10.15
CA LYS A 41 20.00 -4.59 9.38
C LYS A 41 20.51 -3.52 8.40
N LYS A 42 21.16 -2.48 8.92
CA LYS A 42 22.32 -1.90 8.25
C LYS A 42 23.51 -2.73 8.71
N LYS A 43 24.30 -3.28 7.79
CA LYS A 43 25.39 -4.27 7.99
C LYS A 43 24.94 -5.73 8.03
N MET A 44 24.57 -6.26 6.87
CA MET A 44 25.11 -7.55 6.39
C MET A 44 24.59 -7.74 4.96
N GLU A 45 25.56 -7.80 4.05
CA GLU A 45 25.47 -8.26 2.68
C GLU A 45 24.65 -7.40 1.72
N GLU A 46 25.43 -6.59 1.03
CA GLU A 46 25.32 -6.08 -0.33
C GLU A 46 24.93 -7.18 -1.35
N LYS A 47 23.74 -7.75 -1.19
CA LYS A 47 22.93 -8.21 -2.31
C LYS A 47 21.72 -7.29 -2.31
N GLU A 48 21.59 -6.46 -3.34
CA GLU A 48 20.37 -5.72 -3.62
C GLU A 48 19.20 -6.71 -3.64
N LYS A 49 18.56 -6.90 -2.48
CA LYS A 49 17.43 -7.82 -2.38
C LYS A 49 16.26 -7.11 -3.06
N VAL A 50 16.06 -7.44 -4.33
CA VAL A 50 14.97 -6.94 -5.15
C VAL A 50 13.65 -7.20 -4.41
N CYS A 51 12.91 -6.14 -4.13
CA CYS A 51 11.64 -6.20 -3.42
C CYS A 51 10.63 -7.03 -4.23
N CYS A 52 9.92 -7.98 -3.62
CA CYS A 52 8.93 -8.81 -4.33
C CYS A 52 7.84 -7.99 -5.06
N LEU A 53 7.52 -6.80 -4.57
CA LEU A 53 6.60 -5.86 -5.22
C LEU A 53 7.14 -5.33 -6.57
N SER A 54 8.46 -5.27 -6.72
CA SER A 54 9.09 -4.76 -7.94
C SER A 54 9.18 -5.77 -9.07
N THR A 55 8.92 -7.05 -8.78
CA THR A 55 8.94 -8.15 -9.75
C THR A 55 7.55 -8.71 -10.05
N CYS A 56 6.52 -8.32 -9.29
CA CYS A 56 5.16 -8.83 -9.51
C CYS A 56 4.44 -8.07 -10.64
N GLN A 57 3.47 -8.74 -11.28
CA GLN A 57 2.68 -8.20 -12.40
C GLN A 57 1.39 -7.49 -11.96
N VAL A 58 1.33 -7.03 -10.72
CA VAL A 58 0.12 -6.37 -10.20
C VAL A 58 -0.09 -5.04 -10.91
N LYS A 59 -1.21 -4.96 -11.64
CA LYS A 59 -1.71 -3.77 -12.35
C LYS A 59 -2.76 -3.02 -11.55
N VAL A 60 -3.54 -3.72 -10.72
CA VAL A 60 -4.62 -3.15 -9.92
C VAL A 60 -4.38 -3.44 -8.44
N LEU A 61 -4.28 -2.39 -7.63
CA LEU A 61 -4.27 -2.47 -6.16
C LEU A 61 -5.60 -1.96 -5.62
N ASN A 62 -6.38 -2.82 -4.97
CA ASN A 62 -7.63 -2.46 -4.33
C ASN A 62 -7.47 -2.51 -2.81
N ILE A 63 -7.70 -1.39 -2.14
CA ILE A 63 -7.60 -1.26 -0.69
C ILE A 63 -8.94 -0.77 -0.18
N SER A 64 -9.51 -1.48 0.80
CA SER A 64 -10.72 -1.04 1.50
C SER A 64 -10.42 -0.75 2.97
N GLY A 65 -11.19 0.15 3.58
CA GLY A 65 -11.02 0.54 4.99
C GLY A 65 -9.74 1.34 5.24
N TYR A 66 -9.36 2.22 4.31
CA TYR A 66 -8.20 3.11 4.46
C TYR A 66 -8.56 4.31 5.36
N GLY A 67 -7.90 4.41 6.52
CA GLY A 67 -8.14 5.49 7.50
C GLY A 67 -7.21 6.69 7.35
N GLY A 68 -6.28 6.68 6.39
CA GLY A 68 -5.34 7.78 6.17
C GLY A 68 -4.31 7.99 7.28
N THR A 69 -4.14 7.02 8.18
CA THR A 69 -3.18 7.11 9.29
C THR A 69 -1.75 7.18 8.76
N GLY A 70 -0.82 7.72 9.57
CA GLY A 70 0.59 7.80 9.18
C GLY A 70 1.23 6.44 8.85
N ARG A 71 0.73 5.34 9.44
CA ARG A 71 1.20 3.98 9.14
C ARG A 71 0.73 3.52 7.78
N GLU A 72 -0.56 3.68 7.49
CA GLU A 72 -1.14 3.32 6.20
C GLU A 72 -0.54 4.16 5.07
N ARG A 73 -0.28 5.45 5.30
CA ARG A 73 0.40 6.32 4.33
C ARG A 73 1.81 5.85 4.00
N LYS A 74 2.55 5.33 4.99
CA LYS A 74 3.89 4.73 4.77
C LYS A 74 3.79 3.45 3.92
N GLN A 75 2.78 2.62 4.16
CA GLN A 75 2.54 1.42 3.36
C GLN A 75 2.13 1.76 1.93
N MET A 76 1.24 2.74 1.74
CA MET A 76 0.88 3.23 0.41
C MET A 76 2.09 3.75 -0.35
N ARG A 77 2.95 4.54 0.29
CA ARG A 77 4.21 4.98 -0.33
C ARG A 77 5.08 3.79 -0.75
N HIS A 78 5.13 2.73 0.04
CA HIS A 78 5.88 1.53 -0.29
C HIS A 78 5.29 0.80 -1.51
N PHE A 79 3.97 0.62 -1.57
CA PHE A 79 3.32 0.01 -2.73
C PHE A 79 3.52 0.85 -4.00
N LEU A 80 3.17 2.14 -3.96
CA LEU A 80 3.29 3.05 -5.10
C LEU A 80 4.73 3.22 -5.59
N GLY A 81 5.71 3.10 -4.68
CA GLY A 81 7.13 3.21 -4.96
C GLY A 81 7.81 1.92 -5.43
N ASN A 82 7.14 0.76 -5.34
CA ASN A 82 7.75 -0.52 -5.74
C ASN A 82 6.96 -1.29 -6.80
N LEU A 83 5.63 -1.16 -6.87
CA LEU A 83 4.80 -1.87 -7.86
C LEU A 83 5.00 -1.24 -9.25
N LYS A 84 5.88 -1.83 -10.07
CA LYS A 84 6.28 -1.27 -11.38
C LYS A 84 5.18 -1.32 -12.43
N CYS A 85 4.36 -2.36 -12.42
CA CYS A 85 3.27 -2.57 -13.39
C CYS A 85 1.96 -1.90 -12.97
N LEU A 86 1.96 -1.10 -11.90
CA LEU A 86 0.73 -0.56 -11.34
C LEU A 86 0.11 0.48 -12.27
N GLU A 87 -1.11 0.20 -12.70
CA GLU A 87 -1.92 1.07 -13.58
C GLU A 87 -3.03 1.75 -12.79
N THR A 88 -3.65 1.04 -11.85
CA THR A 88 -4.80 1.54 -11.09
C THR A 88 -4.69 1.22 -9.61
N VAL A 89 -5.05 2.20 -8.78
CA VAL A 89 -5.26 2.04 -7.35
C VAL A 89 -6.69 2.42 -7.03
N LYS A 90 -7.40 1.53 -6.33
CA LYS A 90 -8.76 1.79 -5.82
C LYS A 90 -8.68 1.85 -4.30
N VAL A 91 -9.18 2.91 -3.69
CA VAL A 91 -9.10 3.13 -2.24
C VAL A 91 -10.48 3.44 -1.67
N GLY A 92 -11.03 2.48 -0.94
CA GLY A 92 -12.22 2.64 -0.11
C GLY A 92 -11.84 3.20 1.25
N LEU A 93 -12.42 4.34 1.62
CA LEU A 93 -12.14 4.99 2.90
C LEU A 93 -12.94 4.35 4.04
N VAL A 94 -12.48 4.53 5.28
CA VAL A 94 -13.28 4.18 6.46
C VAL A 94 -14.45 5.15 6.58
N ALA A 95 -15.67 4.64 6.69
CA ALA A 95 -16.83 5.46 7.03
C ALA A 95 -16.68 5.97 8.48
N GLU A 96 -16.65 7.29 8.67
CA GLU A 96 -16.68 7.87 10.01
C GLU A 96 -18.12 7.87 10.53
N ASN A 97 -18.37 7.22 11.65
CA ASN A 97 -19.65 7.28 12.35
C ASN A 97 -19.71 8.54 13.22
N HIS A 98 -19.75 9.74 12.63
CA HIS A 98 -19.93 10.96 13.41
C HIS A 98 -20.92 11.92 12.75
N HIS A 99 -21.92 12.29 13.54
CA HIS A 99 -22.89 13.33 13.26
C HIS A 99 -22.17 14.64 12.88
N GLU A 100 -22.75 15.36 11.92
CA GLU A 100 -22.48 16.73 11.46
C GLU A 100 -21.63 16.91 10.18
N ASP A 101 -22.33 17.50 9.20
CA ASP A 101 -22.12 17.55 7.74
C ASP A 101 -20.85 18.29 7.25
N ASN A 102 -20.06 18.89 8.14
CA ASN A 102 -18.88 19.70 7.77
C ASN A 102 -17.52 19.05 8.10
N SER A 103 -17.49 18.11 9.05
CA SER A 103 -16.25 17.43 9.48
C SER A 103 -15.79 16.37 8.47
N VAL A 104 -16.74 15.60 7.92
CA VAL A 104 -16.46 14.44 7.05
C VAL A 104 -15.83 14.86 5.73
N ASN A 105 -16.30 15.96 5.13
CA ASN A 105 -15.75 16.48 3.87
C ASN A 105 -14.29 16.90 4.03
N ASN A 106 -13.95 17.52 5.17
CA ASN A 106 -12.58 17.90 5.49
C ASN A 106 -11.67 16.68 5.65
N HIS A 107 -12.13 15.62 6.34
CA HIS A 107 -11.38 14.39 6.49
C HIS A 107 -11.14 13.67 5.16
N TYR A 108 -12.19 13.48 4.34
CA TYR A 108 -12.08 12.90 3.01
C TYR A 108 -11.06 13.65 2.16
N GLN A 109 -11.16 14.98 2.10
CA GLN A 109 -10.29 15.82 1.29
C GLN A 109 -8.84 15.78 1.80
N ARG A 110 -8.62 15.73 3.12
CA ARG A 110 -7.29 15.56 3.71
C ARG A 110 -6.65 14.25 3.32
N ILE A 111 -7.38 13.14 3.41
CA ILE A 111 -6.86 11.81 3.06
C ILE A 111 -6.54 11.73 1.57
N THR A 112 -7.50 12.08 0.72
CA THR A 112 -7.33 12.00 -0.74
C THR A 112 -6.17 12.88 -1.21
N ASN A 113 -6.08 14.13 -0.74
CA ASN A 113 -4.96 15.03 -1.04
C ASN A 113 -3.61 14.49 -0.55
N ALA A 114 -3.57 13.86 0.62
CA ALA A 114 -2.33 13.29 1.15
C ALA A 114 -1.85 12.08 0.33
N LEU A 115 -2.78 11.31 -0.24
CA LEU A 115 -2.51 10.13 -1.05
C LEU A 115 -2.12 10.50 -2.49
N THR A 116 -2.84 11.42 -3.14
CA THR A 116 -2.53 11.86 -4.52
C THR A 116 -1.16 12.52 -4.65
N LYS A 117 -0.65 13.11 -3.56
CA LYS A 117 0.70 13.70 -3.48
C LYS A 117 1.82 12.66 -3.24
N LEU A 118 1.51 11.38 -3.08
CA LEU A 118 2.56 10.36 -2.92
C LEU A 118 3.30 10.11 -4.23
N PRO A 119 4.63 9.88 -4.18
CA PRO A 119 5.39 9.50 -5.36
C PRO A 119 4.93 8.12 -5.85
N ARG A 120 4.92 7.97 -7.17
CA ARG A 120 4.52 6.76 -7.90
C ARG A 120 5.63 6.36 -8.86
N VAL A 121 5.84 5.05 -9.05
CA VAL A 121 6.76 4.55 -10.08
C VAL A 121 6.26 4.89 -11.48
N SER A 122 4.97 4.65 -11.73
CA SER A 122 4.30 5.02 -12.97
C SER A 122 3.56 6.35 -12.79
N SER A 123 3.92 7.36 -13.59
CA SER A 123 3.21 8.65 -13.64
C SER A 123 1.78 8.51 -14.16
N ASN A 124 1.51 7.47 -14.94
CA ASN A 124 0.19 7.17 -15.52
C ASN A 124 -0.71 6.39 -14.56
N CYS A 125 -0.20 5.94 -13.42
CA CYS A 125 -1.00 5.19 -12.44
C CYS A 125 -2.13 6.07 -11.87
N GLN A 126 -3.37 5.64 -12.06
CA GLN A 126 -4.56 6.37 -11.64
C GLN A 126 -5.00 5.94 -10.24
N ILE A 127 -5.42 6.89 -9.42
CA ILE A 127 -5.94 6.64 -8.07
C ILE A 127 -7.42 7.01 -8.06
N HIS A 128 -8.26 6.03 -7.76
CA HIS A 128 -9.70 6.15 -7.63
C HIS A 128 -10.11 5.93 -6.19
N PHE A 129 -11.03 6.75 -5.69
CA PHE A 129 -11.61 6.63 -4.36
C PHE A 129 -13.06 6.17 -4.51
N PHE A 130 -13.53 5.32 -3.60
CA PHE A 130 -14.88 4.76 -3.60
C PHE A 130 -15.41 4.56 -2.17
#